data_AF-A0A957EZ81-F1
#
_entry.id   AF-A0A957EZ81-F1
#
_cell.length_a   1.000
_cell.length_b   1.000
_cell.length_c   1.000
_cell.angle_alpha   90.00
_cell.angle_beta   90.00
_cell.angle_gamma   90.00
#
_symmetry.space_group_name_H-M   'P 1'
#
loop_
_entity.id
_entity.type
_entity.pdbx_description
1 polymer ?
#
loop_
_entity_poly.entity_id
_entity_poly.type
_entity_poly.pdbx_seq_one_letter_code
_entity_poly.pdbx_strand_id
1 'polypeptide(L)'
;MMKDMQLRFSSLIVILGIILLGTTTLASSTLWAKEVNAATKIYLPYIAKPSTIKSQITKKVLELPIQLEDSAGSWCTWGGCTIGPRLYHAPLPNNNTLVGWTDKNGNGHISLVTSDSVTHWNFAGTSIRGLVGHEDNSFAVLLWNPTQKVIKLSRRSATNVEIWSTNLNSSIAVADFWLGDGRLTYGNNLYAAYFTVKGTAGGFTGHHGDQMSYVDSSGNKLPGNFPNGWDWGCSHSMAQSIAYHPGLGKFAAICSSDCYPAASIHWVNASHQIYQGAGNCGGNVSTQLGQMALGNDSWKLVFNAIAQPCCEGKGIALATLDKQEGSHYSWLTNSQGAFERDPVIARLGANSAIEKYVVGWLTTNNNQYLLGVIDAAGHFLINPENVSTAGIGWGNRDDSFHTRYDGTVSWVQGDPNAQTISLFVFDPAPFMAP
;
A
#
# COMPACT_ATOMS: atom_id res chain seq x y z
N MET A 1 1.27 16.23 -69.49
CA MET A 1 2.08 14.99 -69.63
C MET A 1 1.86 14.19 -68.36
N MET A 2 1.12 13.08 -68.41
CA MET A 2 1.63 11.71 -68.70
C MET A 2 2.71 11.28 -67.67
N LYS A 3 2.60 10.14 -66.97
CA LYS A 3 1.68 9.00 -67.14
C LYS A 3 1.50 8.18 -65.85
N ASP A 4 0.48 7.33 -65.87
CA ASP A 4 0.10 6.32 -64.87
C ASP A 4 1.23 5.41 -64.35
N MET A 5 1.03 4.87 -63.14
CA MET A 5 1.18 3.42 -62.94
C MET A 5 0.21 2.90 -61.87
N GLN A 6 -0.76 2.07 -62.27
CA GLN A 6 -1.53 1.22 -61.34
C GLN A 6 -0.75 -0.07 -61.06
N LEU A 7 -0.94 -0.64 -59.86
CA LEU A 7 -0.97 -2.09 -59.72
C LEU A 7 -1.95 -2.48 -58.60
N ARG A 8 -2.84 -3.41 -58.93
CA ARG A 8 -3.89 -3.93 -58.06
C ARG A 8 -3.41 -5.24 -57.44
N PHE A 9 -3.80 -5.53 -56.21
CA PHE A 9 -4.06 -6.91 -55.79
C PHE A 9 -5.37 -7.01 -55.02
N SER A 10 -6.05 -8.13 -55.25
CA SER A 10 -7.49 -8.30 -55.01
C SER A 10 -7.80 -9.05 -53.72
N SER A 11 -8.96 -8.74 -53.17
CA SER A 11 -9.53 -9.33 -51.96
C SER A 11 -9.78 -10.84 -52.09
N LEU A 12 -9.66 -11.57 -50.98
CA LEU A 12 -10.42 -12.81 -50.77
C LEU A 12 -11.04 -12.78 -49.37
N ILE A 13 -12.36 -12.60 -49.32
CA ILE A 13 -13.17 -12.71 -48.11
C ILE A 13 -13.84 -14.07 -48.15
N VAL A 14 -13.66 -14.89 -47.11
CA VAL A 14 -14.40 -16.14 -46.94
C VAL A 14 -15.54 -15.90 -45.97
N ILE A 15 -16.76 -15.80 -46.49
CA ILE A 15 -18.01 -15.84 -45.72
C ILE A 15 -18.50 -17.30 -45.72
N LEU A 16 -18.62 -17.90 -44.54
CA LEU A 16 -19.28 -19.20 -44.38
C LEU A 16 -20.77 -18.96 -44.06
N GLY A 17 -21.65 -19.18 -45.04
CA GLY A 17 -23.10 -19.15 -44.85
C GLY A 17 -23.66 -20.55 -44.59
N ILE A 18 -24.55 -20.70 -43.60
CA ILE A 18 -25.24 -21.97 -43.28
C ILE A 18 -26.76 -21.77 -43.34
N ILE A 19 -27.37 -22.23 -44.45
CA ILE A 19 -28.79 -22.24 -44.84
C ILE A 19 -28.93 -23.40 -45.88
N LEU A 20 -29.88 -24.34 -45.89
CA LEU A 20 -31.04 -24.61 -45.00
C LEU A 20 -31.39 -26.13 -44.97
N LEU A 21 -32.36 -26.48 -44.10
CA LEU A 21 -33.26 -27.66 -44.03
C LEU A 21 -33.32 -28.71 -45.17
N GLY A 22 -33.49 -29.98 -44.79
CA GLY A 22 -34.02 -31.06 -45.63
C GLY A 22 -34.42 -32.32 -44.83
N THR A 23 -35.71 -32.69 -44.84
CA THR A 23 -36.25 -33.87 -44.14
C THR A 23 -36.52 -35.04 -45.08
N THR A 24 -35.87 -36.19 -44.87
CA THR A 24 -36.28 -37.49 -45.45
C THR A 24 -35.92 -38.65 -44.52
N THR A 25 -36.82 -39.62 -44.40
CA THR A 25 -36.71 -40.80 -43.53
C THR A 25 -36.07 -42.02 -44.20
N LEU A 26 -35.33 -42.79 -43.40
CA LEU A 26 -35.08 -44.24 -43.51
C LEU A 26 -34.38 -44.80 -44.76
N ALA A 27 -33.12 -45.18 -44.56
CA ALA A 27 -32.61 -46.48 -45.02
C ALA A 27 -31.68 -47.06 -43.95
N SER A 28 -31.91 -48.31 -43.54
CA SER A 28 -31.00 -49.03 -42.64
C SER A 28 -29.78 -49.48 -43.42
N SER A 29 -28.59 -48.96 -43.07
CA SER A 29 -27.32 -49.46 -43.55
C SER A 29 -26.52 -50.06 -42.38
N THR A 30 -26.34 -51.38 -42.40
CA THR A 30 -25.52 -52.12 -41.44
C THR A 30 -24.05 -51.75 -41.62
N LEU A 31 -23.61 -50.67 -40.96
CA LEU A 31 -22.22 -50.25 -40.95
C LEU A 31 -21.42 -51.22 -40.07
N TRP A 32 -20.48 -51.91 -40.70
CA TRP A 32 -19.57 -52.82 -40.02
C TRP A 32 -18.72 -52.02 -39.03
N ALA A 33 -18.89 -52.31 -37.74
CA ALA A 33 -18.07 -51.76 -36.68
C ALA A 33 -16.64 -52.33 -36.80
N LYS A 34 -15.79 -51.63 -37.56
CA LYS A 34 -14.36 -51.85 -37.52
C LYS A 34 -13.85 -51.26 -36.21
N GLU A 35 -13.36 -52.11 -35.30
CA GLU A 35 -12.75 -51.66 -34.05
C GLU A 35 -11.57 -50.74 -34.35
N VAL A 36 -11.78 -49.43 -34.18
CA VAL A 36 -10.69 -48.46 -34.14
C VAL A 36 -10.26 -48.36 -32.68
N ASN A 37 -9.38 -49.27 -32.27
CA ASN A 37 -8.67 -49.19 -30.98
C ASN A 37 -7.68 -48.02 -31.00
N ALA A 38 -8.23 -46.81 -30.94
CA ALA A 38 -7.50 -45.58 -30.69
C ALA A 38 -8.18 -44.89 -29.50
N ALA A 39 -7.55 -45.00 -28.34
CA ALA A 39 -7.96 -44.31 -27.11
C ALA A 39 -7.80 -42.80 -27.30
N THR A 40 -8.77 -42.21 -28.00
CA THR A 40 -8.84 -40.78 -28.26
C THR A 40 -9.15 -40.12 -26.91
N LYS A 41 -8.10 -39.66 -26.23
CA LYS A 41 -8.25 -38.80 -25.05
C LYS A 41 -8.99 -37.56 -25.49
N ILE A 42 -10.30 -37.55 -25.24
CA ILE A 42 -11.12 -36.35 -25.32
C ILE A 42 -10.60 -35.43 -24.23
N TYR A 43 -9.69 -34.53 -24.60
CA TYR A 43 -9.36 -33.37 -23.79
C TYR A 43 -10.60 -32.49 -23.77
N LEU A 44 -11.49 -32.74 -22.80
CA LEU A 44 -12.46 -31.75 -22.39
C LEU A 44 -11.65 -30.48 -22.07
N PRO A 45 -11.96 -29.33 -22.69
CA PRO A 45 -11.27 -28.09 -22.36
C PRO A 45 -11.47 -27.86 -20.87
N TYR A 46 -10.36 -27.71 -20.13
CA TYR A 46 -10.41 -27.36 -18.72
C TYR A 46 -10.93 -25.93 -18.62
N ILE A 47 -12.25 -25.79 -18.53
CA ILE A 47 -12.90 -24.52 -18.22
C ILE A 47 -12.59 -24.24 -16.76
N ALA A 48 -11.40 -23.69 -16.53
CA ALA A 48 -11.02 -23.15 -15.24
C ALA A 48 -12.10 -22.15 -14.84
N LYS A 49 -12.74 -22.39 -13.69
CA LYS A 49 -13.62 -21.37 -13.09
C LYS A 49 -12.79 -20.09 -12.95
N PRO A 50 -13.26 -18.93 -13.44
CA PRO A 50 -12.49 -17.69 -13.35
C PRO A 50 -12.10 -17.46 -11.89
N SER A 51 -10.79 -17.37 -11.64
CA SER A 51 -10.23 -17.06 -10.33
C SER A 51 -10.68 -15.66 -9.92
N THR A 52 -11.29 -15.54 -8.75
CA THR A 52 -11.55 -14.23 -8.15
C THR A 52 -10.34 -13.80 -7.32
N ILE A 53 -10.16 -12.50 -7.06
CA ILE A 53 -9.08 -11.99 -6.20
C ILE A 53 -9.15 -12.67 -4.84
N LYS A 54 -10.37 -12.76 -4.25
CA LYS A 54 -10.62 -13.48 -2.99
C LYS A 54 -10.10 -14.92 -2.99
N SER A 55 -10.21 -15.63 -4.12
CA SER A 55 -9.74 -17.02 -4.23
C SER A 55 -8.22 -17.19 -4.31
N GLN A 56 -7.48 -16.11 -4.55
CA GLN A 56 -6.01 -16.10 -4.63
C GLN A 56 -5.34 -15.48 -3.39
N ILE A 57 -6.14 -15.22 -2.34
CA ILE A 57 -5.64 -14.69 -1.07
C ILE A 57 -5.55 -15.84 -0.06
N THR A 58 -4.33 -16.15 0.35
CA THR A 58 -4.07 -17.03 1.49
C THR A 58 -4.09 -16.23 2.78
N LYS A 59 -4.46 -16.88 3.90
CA LYS A 59 -4.53 -16.28 5.24
C LYS A 59 -3.78 -17.15 6.24
N LYS A 60 -2.79 -16.59 6.93
CA LYS A 60 -2.14 -17.17 8.11
C LYS A 60 -2.55 -16.36 9.34
N VAL A 61 -3.01 -17.03 10.39
CA VAL A 61 -3.31 -16.38 11.68
C VAL A 61 -2.07 -16.50 12.58
N LEU A 62 -1.71 -15.39 13.20
CA LEU A 62 -0.67 -15.28 14.20
C LEU A 62 -1.36 -15.13 15.55
N GLU A 63 -1.16 -16.09 16.46
CA GLU A 63 -1.52 -15.92 17.87
C GLU A 63 -0.53 -14.98 18.55
N LEU A 64 -1.01 -14.09 19.42
CA LEU A 64 -0.20 -13.13 20.16
C LEU A 64 -0.12 -13.50 21.65
N PRO A 65 1.05 -13.31 22.31
CA PRO A 65 1.18 -13.54 23.75
C PRO A 65 0.39 -12.52 24.60
N ILE A 66 0.06 -11.36 24.04
CA ILE A 66 -0.67 -10.26 24.67
C ILE A 66 -1.60 -9.63 23.61
N GLN A 67 -2.75 -9.12 24.03
CA GLN A 67 -3.68 -8.38 23.17
C GLN A 67 -3.02 -7.14 22.54
N LEU A 68 -3.41 -6.83 21.30
CA LEU A 68 -3.09 -5.58 20.60
C LEU A 68 -3.53 -4.34 21.41
N GLU A 69 -2.90 -3.20 21.13
CA GLU A 69 -3.34 -1.89 21.64
C GLU A 69 -4.81 -1.60 21.28
N ASP A 70 -5.47 -0.77 22.09
CA ASP A 70 -6.82 -0.32 21.77
C ASP A 70 -6.78 0.72 20.64
N SER A 71 -7.94 1.02 20.10
CA SER A 71 -8.13 2.10 19.14
C SER A 71 -7.75 3.48 19.70
N ALA A 72 -7.16 4.32 18.85
CA ALA A 72 -6.90 5.72 19.13
C ALA A 72 -7.82 6.65 18.33
N GLY A 73 -8.32 7.72 18.96
CA GLY A 73 -9.02 8.80 18.25
C GLY A 73 -8.03 9.65 17.45
N SER A 74 -8.40 10.03 16.23
CA SER A 74 -7.55 10.81 15.32
C SER A 74 -8.39 11.64 14.33
N TRP A 75 -7.74 12.35 13.41
CA TRP A 75 -8.40 13.07 12.33
C TRP A 75 -8.37 12.27 11.02
N CYS A 76 -9.47 12.34 10.28
CA CYS A 76 -9.68 11.72 8.98
C CYS A 76 -10.35 12.73 8.03
N THR A 77 -10.73 12.26 6.82
CA THR A 77 -11.40 13.09 5.83
C THR A 77 -12.66 13.75 6.40
N TRP A 78 -12.61 15.07 6.55
CA TRP A 78 -13.68 15.95 7.01
C TRP A 78 -14.27 15.64 8.39
N GLY A 79 -13.45 15.17 9.33
CA GLY A 79 -13.85 15.01 10.73
C GLY A 79 -12.94 14.11 11.56
N GLY A 80 -13.38 13.82 12.78
CA GLY A 80 -12.74 12.83 13.64
C GLY A 80 -13.03 11.39 13.20
N CYS A 81 -12.11 10.49 13.51
CA CYS A 81 -12.25 9.05 13.31
C CYS A 81 -11.56 8.29 14.44
N THR A 82 -11.76 6.98 14.41
CA THR A 82 -11.04 6.02 15.23
C THR A 82 -10.10 5.24 14.34
N ILE A 83 -8.86 5.05 14.79
CA ILE A 83 -7.85 4.25 14.11
C ILE A 83 -7.47 3.08 15.00
N GLY A 84 -7.49 1.86 14.44
CA GLY A 84 -7.11 0.64 15.14
C GLY A 84 -5.63 0.57 15.54
N PRO A 85 -5.20 -0.55 16.15
CA PRO A 85 -3.80 -0.77 16.54
C PRO A 85 -2.88 -0.64 15.33
N ARG A 86 -1.75 0.05 15.49
CA ARG A 86 -0.82 0.25 14.37
C ARG A 86 -0.04 -1.02 14.08
N LEU A 87 -0.28 -1.57 12.89
CA LEU A 87 0.40 -2.76 12.40
C LEU A 87 1.37 -2.40 11.27
N TYR A 88 2.57 -2.95 11.39
CA TYR A 88 3.65 -2.83 10.41
C TYR A 88 4.04 -4.23 9.97
N HIS A 89 4.41 -4.44 8.70
CA HIS A 89 5.06 -5.69 8.31
C HIS A 89 6.25 -5.44 7.38
N ALA A 90 6.95 -6.53 7.06
CA ALA A 90 8.37 -6.65 6.74
C ALA A 90 8.62 -7.95 5.96
N PRO A 91 8.21 -8.13 4.69
CA PRO A 91 8.63 -9.30 3.92
C PRO A 91 10.16 -9.38 3.84
N LEU A 92 10.72 -10.57 4.02
CA LEU A 92 12.16 -10.85 3.95
C LEU A 92 12.50 -11.71 2.72
N PRO A 93 13.76 -11.70 2.22
CA PRO A 93 14.17 -12.45 1.04
C PRO A 93 14.03 -13.98 1.18
N ASN A 94 14.06 -14.49 2.41
CA ASN A 94 13.88 -15.91 2.74
C ASN A 94 12.40 -16.31 2.89
N ASN A 95 11.47 -15.52 2.33
CA ASN A 95 10.01 -15.67 2.44
C ASN A 95 9.43 -15.56 3.87
N ASN A 96 10.24 -15.35 4.90
CA ASN A 96 9.74 -14.98 6.22
C ASN A 96 9.12 -13.57 6.19
N THR A 97 8.36 -13.23 7.24
CA THR A 97 7.75 -11.91 7.39
C THR A 97 7.93 -11.42 8.82
N LEU A 98 8.47 -10.23 9.00
CA LEU A 98 8.43 -9.52 10.28
C LEU A 98 7.08 -8.79 10.38
N VAL A 99 6.46 -8.83 11.55
CA VAL A 99 5.23 -8.09 11.87
C VAL A 99 5.45 -7.29 13.15
N GLY A 100 5.40 -5.97 13.06
CA GLY A 100 5.49 -5.04 14.18
C GLY A 100 4.12 -4.63 14.68
N TRP A 101 3.91 -4.70 16.00
CA TRP A 101 2.65 -4.37 16.66
C TRP A 101 2.89 -3.83 18.06
N THR A 102 1.93 -3.11 18.63
CA THR A 102 1.99 -2.65 20.03
C THR A 102 0.90 -3.35 20.84
N ASP A 103 1.21 -3.75 22.07
CA ASP A 103 0.29 -4.41 22.99
C ASP A 103 -0.56 -3.40 23.80
N LYS A 104 -1.64 -3.89 24.42
CA LYS A 104 -2.52 -3.09 25.29
C LYS A 104 -1.86 -2.44 26.52
N ASN A 105 -0.61 -2.79 26.83
CA ASN A 105 0.18 -2.18 27.91
C ASN A 105 1.16 -1.12 27.38
N GLY A 106 1.19 -0.87 26.07
CA GLY A 106 2.09 0.07 25.41
C GLY A 106 3.48 -0.48 25.09
N ASN A 107 3.72 -1.80 25.19
CA ASN A 107 4.97 -2.40 24.74
C ASN A 107 4.88 -2.76 23.26
N GLY A 108 5.92 -2.44 22.51
CA GLY A 108 6.07 -2.83 21.12
C GLY A 108 6.59 -4.26 21.03
N HIS A 109 6.20 -4.95 19.97
CA HIS A 109 6.61 -6.31 19.68
C HIS A 109 6.95 -6.44 18.21
N ILE A 110 7.94 -7.28 17.90
CA ILE A 110 8.24 -7.74 16.55
C ILE A 110 8.08 -9.25 16.51
N SER A 111 7.20 -9.73 15.63
CA SER A 111 6.94 -11.14 15.39
C SER A 111 7.62 -11.57 14.09
N LEU A 112 8.61 -12.46 14.17
CA LEU A 112 9.16 -13.17 13.01
C LEU A 112 8.26 -14.36 12.68
N VAL A 113 7.59 -14.29 11.53
CA VAL A 113 6.74 -15.35 10.97
C VAL A 113 7.53 -16.14 9.94
N THR A 114 7.67 -17.44 10.16
CA THR A 114 8.23 -18.39 9.18
C THR A 114 7.12 -19.24 8.56
N SER A 115 7.46 -20.26 7.77
CA SER A 115 6.53 -21.34 7.38
C SER A 115 5.88 -21.98 8.62
N ASP A 116 6.72 -22.41 9.57
CA ASP A 116 6.36 -23.40 10.60
C ASP A 116 6.26 -22.82 12.02
N SER A 117 6.72 -21.58 12.24
CA SER A 117 6.80 -20.97 13.57
C SER A 117 6.52 -19.46 13.56
N VAL A 118 6.24 -18.93 14.75
CA VAL A 118 6.25 -17.49 15.04
C VAL A 118 7.15 -17.28 16.26
N THR A 119 8.06 -16.31 16.19
CA THR A 119 8.93 -15.90 17.31
C THR A 119 8.62 -14.44 17.65
N HIS A 120 8.42 -14.13 18.93
CA HIS A 120 8.08 -12.78 19.38
C HIS A 120 9.24 -12.13 20.14
N TRP A 121 9.51 -10.87 19.86
CA TRP A 121 10.52 -10.05 20.52
C TRP A 121 9.87 -8.80 21.12
N ASN A 122 10.01 -8.61 22.44
CA ASN A 122 9.39 -7.52 23.19
C ASN A 122 10.32 -6.29 23.33
N PHE A 123 9.74 -5.11 23.17
CA PHE A 123 10.35 -3.79 23.32
C PHE A 123 9.61 -3.04 24.44
N ALA A 124 9.95 -3.40 25.68
CA ALA A 124 9.25 -2.95 26.88
C ALA A 124 9.23 -1.41 27.02
N GLY A 125 8.04 -0.85 27.27
CA GLY A 125 7.82 0.59 27.43
C GLY A 125 7.95 1.43 26.16
N THR A 126 8.03 0.82 24.97
CA THR A 126 8.09 1.56 23.70
C THR A 126 7.17 0.97 22.63
N SER A 127 6.22 1.75 22.12
CA SER A 127 5.35 1.35 21.00
C SER A 127 6.09 1.31 19.67
N ILE A 128 5.66 0.43 18.75
CA ILE A 128 6.17 0.38 17.36
C ILE A 128 5.51 1.47 16.53
N ARG A 129 6.32 2.22 15.76
CA ARG A 129 5.88 3.31 14.88
C ARG A 129 6.53 3.26 13.47
N GLY A 130 7.09 2.12 13.09
CA GLY A 130 7.74 1.89 11.80
C GLY A 130 8.64 0.65 11.82
N LEU A 131 8.72 -0.06 10.69
CA LEU A 131 9.50 -1.29 10.54
C LEU A 131 10.06 -1.39 9.12
N VAL A 132 11.31 -1.82 8.99
CA VAL A 132 11.97 -2.15 7.72
C VAL A 132 12.75 -3.45 7.88
N GLY A 133 12.58 -4.39 6.95
CA GLY A 133 13.46 -5.56 6.80
C GLY A 133 14.58 -5.31 5.79
N HIS A 134 15.70 -6.02 5.94
CA HIS A 134 16.86 -5.93 5.05
C HIS A 134 17.19 -7.26 4.37
N GLU A 135 18.03 -7.20 3.33
CA GLU A 135 18.46 -8.36 2.54
C GLU A 135 19.28 -9.39 3.35
N ASP A 136 20.00 -8.93 4.37
CA ASP A 136 20.73 -9.75 5.34
C ASP A 136 19.81 -10.36 6.44
N ASN A 137 18.49 -10.15 6.33
CA ASN A 137 17.46 -10.48 7.32
C ASN A 137 17.59 -9.71 8.65
N SER A 138 18.49 -8.72 8.74
CA SER A 138 18.44 -7.72 9.79
C SER A 138 17.20 -6.83 9.60
N PHE A 139 16.86 -6.03 10.61
CA PHE A 139 15.74 -5.10 10.53
C PHE A 139 16.02 -3.81 11.27
N ALA A 140 15.28 -2.76 10.94
CA ALA A 140 15.23 -1.52 11.71
C ALA A 140 13.81 -1.24 12.16
N VAL A 141 13.68 -0.71 13.38
CA VAL A 141 12.41 -0.45 14.03
C VAL A 141 12.39 0.95 14.63
N LEU A 142 11.30 1.68 14.35
CA LEU A 142 11.04 3.00 14.94
C LEU A 142 10.25 2.81 16.23
N LEU A 143 10.84 3.22 17.35
CA LEU A 143 10.36 2.98 18.71
C LEU A 143 10.01 4.29 19.39
N TRP A 144 8.83 4.38 19.98
CA TRP A 144 8.36 5.55 20.71
C TRP A 144 8.14 5.24 22.19
N ASN A 145 8.85 5.94 23.08
CA ASN A 145 8.61 5.92 24.52
C ASN A 145 7.72 7.11 24.92
N PRO A 146 6.40 6.92 25.19
CA PRO A 146 5.50 8.02 25.54
C PRO A 146 5.84 8.66 26.89
N THR A 147 6.33 7.88 27.86
CA THR A 147 6.66 8.35 29.21
C THR A 147 7.88 9.27 29.23
N GLN A 148 8.93 8.91 28.50
CA GLN A 148 10.17 9.69 28.38
C GLN A 148 10.09 10.76 27.29
N LYS A 149 9.07 10.69 26.42
CA LYS A 149 8.94 11.48 25.18
C LYS A 149 10.17 11.35 24.27
N VAL A 150 10.60 10.10 24.05
CA VAL A 150 11.79 9.78 23.25
C VAL A 150 11.42 8.87 22.09
N ILE A 151 11.71 9.32 20.87
CA ILE A 151 11.64 8.50 19.66
C ILE A 151 13.03 8.07 19.22
N LYS A 152 13.20 6.77 18.92
CA LYS A 152 14.48 6.18 18.49
C LYS A 152 14.28 5.30 17.26
N LEU A 153 15.24 5.33 16.36
CA LEU A 153 15.44 4.27 15.38
C LEU A 153 16.45 3.27 15.94
N SER A 154 16.15 1.97 15.90
CA SER A 154 17.08 0.92 16.33
C SER A 154 17.26 -0.11 15.23
N ARG A 155 18.52 -0.43 14.89
CA ARG A 155 18.85 -1.53 13.99
C ARG A 155 19.15 -2.79 14.79
N ARG A 156 18.61 -3.91 14.31
CA ARG A 156 18.58 -5.22 14.97
C ARG A 156 19.10 -6.29 14.03
N SER A 157 19.86 -7.25 14.56
CA SER A 157 20.20 -8.46 13.82
C SER A 157 18.94 -9.28 13.48
N ALA A 158 19.08 -10.28 12.60
CA ALA A 158 18.04 -11.28 12.34
C ALA A 158 17.56 -12.06 13.59
N THR A 159 18.28 -11.92 14.71
CA THR A 159 17.99 -12.53 16.02
C THR A 159 17.68 -11.49 17.10
N ASN A 160 17.34 -10.25 16.72
CA ASN A 160 16.98 -9.13 17.59
C ASN A 160 18.09 -8.60 18.53
N VAL A 161 19.36 -8.91 18.27
CA VAL A 161 20.48 -8.25 18.95
C VAL A 161 20.56 -6.80 18.48
N GLU A 162 20.65 -5.82 19.39
CA GLU A 162 20.83 -4.42 19.03
C GLU A 162 22.20 -4.21 18.38
N ILE A 163 22.21 -3.64 17.17
CA ILE A 163 23.42 -3.24 16.45
C ILE A 163 23.73 -1.78 16.78
N TRP A 164 22.70 -0.92 16.72
CA TRP A 164 22.76 0.47 17.19
C TRP A 164 21.36 1.02 17.51
N SER A 165 21.33 2.17 18.17
CA SER A 165 20.11 2.87 18.58
C SER A 165 20.33 4.39 18.54
N THR A 166 19.52 5.10 17.77
CA THR A 166 19.72 6.52 17.44
C THR A 166 18.51 7.33 17.87
N ASN A 167 18.72 8.32 18.75
CA ASN A 167 17.67 9.24 19.19
C ASN A 167 17.31 10.20 18.05
N LEU A 168 16.02 10.28 17.71
CA LEU A 168 15.52 11.14 16.64
C LEU A 168 14.92 12.46 17.13
N ASN A 169 14.73 12.67 18.44
CA ASN A 169 14.10 13.87 18.99
C ASN A 169 14.62 15.18 18.37
N SER A 170 13.70 16.14 18.19
CA SER A 170 14.01 17.53 17.86
C SER A 170 14.22 18.36 19.14
N SER A 171 14.83 19.53 18.99
CA SER A 171 14.88 20.56 20.04
C SER A 171 13.61 21.44 20.11
N ILE A 172 12.80 21.46 19.04
CA ILE A 172 11.60 22.31 18.92
C ILE A 172 10.28 21.54 18.96
N ALA A 173 10.32 20.21 18.90
CA ALA A 173 9.14 19.35 18.88
C ALA A 173 9.41 17.96 19.49
N VAL A 174 8.34 17.27 19.89
CA VAL A 174 8.34 15.87 20.34
C VAL A 174 7.40 15.06 19.47
N ALA A 175 7.66 13.76 19.27
CA ALA A 175 6.73 12.90 18.54
C ALA A 175 5.36 12.85 19.23
N ASP A 176 4.29 12.93 18.43
CA ASP A 176 2.91 12.89 18.92
C ASP A 176 2.05 12.17 17.87
N PHE A 177 1.54 11.00 18.26
CA PHE A 177 0.84 10.08 17.37
C PHE A 177 -0.69 10.16 17.48
N TRP A 178 -1.21 11.26 18.04
CA TRP A 178 -2.66 11.50 18.10
C TRP A 178 -3.22 11.96 16.74
N LEU A 179 -2.55 12.92 16.09
CA LEU A 179 -3.02 13.48 14.82
C LEU A 179 -2.70 12.58 13.61
N GLY A 180 -1.53 11.95 13.62
CA GLY A 180 -1.03 11.10 12.53
C GLY A 180 -0.12 10.00 13.07
N ASP A 181 0.70 9.43 12.19
CA ASP A 181 1.43 8.19 12.50
C ASP A 181 2.94 8.35 12.24
N GLY A 182 3.68 7.25 12.36
CA GLY A 182 5.06 7.12 11.88
C GLY A 182 5.17 6.28 10.62
N ARG A 183 6.18 6.59 9.80
CA ARG A 183 6.61 5.80 8.65
C ARG A 183 8.12 5.64 8.68
N LEU A 184 8.59 4.49 8.24
CA LEU A 184 10.02 4.18 8.13
C LEU A 184 10.25 3.50 6.78
N THR A 185 11.22 4.00 6.01
CA THR A 185 11.70 3.36 4.78
C THR A 185 13.23 3.40 4.74
N TYR A 186 13.84 2.60 3.87
CA TYR A 186 15.29 2.51 3.73
C TYR A 186 15.71 2.45 2.26
N GLY A 187 16.82 3.10 1.95
CA GLY A 187 17.47 3.00 0.65
C GLY A 187 18.65 3.96 0.53
N ASN A 188 19.52 3.72 -0.45
CA ASN A 188 20.76 4.48 -0.63
C ASN A 188 21.60 4.61 0.67
N ASN A 189 21.65 3.54 1.47
CA ASN A 189 22.28 3.49 2.80
C ASN A 189 21.73 4.49 3.84
N LEU A 190 20.52 4.98 3.64
CA LEU A 190 19.80 5.88 4.55
C LEU A 190 18.46 5.29 4.97
N TYR A 191 18.16 5.35 6.27
CA TYR A 191 16.81 5.22 6.80
C TYR A 191 16.15 6.58 6.78
N ALA A 192 14.90 6.63 6.39
CA ALA A 192 14.07 7.83 6.45
C ALA A 192 12.89 7.56 7.38
N ALA A 193 12.92 8.19 8.57
CA ALA A 193 11.83 8.16 9.53
C ALA A 193 11.01 9.45 9.36
N TYR A 194 9.73 9.34 9.04
CA TYR A 194 8.83 10.47 8.82
C TYR A 194 7.59 10.30 9.69
N PHE A 195 7.36 11.23 10.62
CA PHE A 195 6.36 11.06 11.67
C PHE A 195 5.74 12.38 12.15
N THR A 196 4.57 12.26 12.77
CA THR A 196 3.85 13.39 13.37
C THR A 196 4.51 13.87 14.66
N VAL A 197 4.56 15.19 14.85
CA VAL A 197 5.14 15.84 16.03
C VAL A 197 4.23 16.93 16.59
N LYS A 198 4.46 17.28 17.86
CA LYS A 198 3.89 18.43 18.55
C LYS A 198 4.99 19.39 18.99
N GLY A 199 4.83 20.66 18.66
CA GLY A 199 5.84 21.68 18.95
C GLY A 199 5.91 22.01 20.44
N THR A 200 7.13 22.19 20.94
CA THR A 200 7.47 22.43 22.35
C THR A 200 8.21 23.74 22.58
N ALA A 201 8.67 24.41 21.52
CA ALA A 201 9.38 25.68 21.60
C ALA A 201 9.04 26.64 20.45
N GLY A 202 9.26 27.94 20.68
CA GLY A 202 9.06 28.99 19.68
C GLY A 202 7.60 29.09 19.17
N GLY A 203 7.45 29.53 17.92
CA GLY A 203 6.15 29.67 17.24
C GLY A 203 5.43 28.34 16.95
N PHE A 204 6.06 27.20 17.22
CA PHE A 204 5.45 25.87 17.04
C PHE A 204 4.76 25.36 18.31
N THR A 205 4.95 26.03 19.46
CA THR A 205 4.52 25.57 20.78
C THR A 205 3.02 25.24 20.81
N GLY A 206 2.67 23.98 21.07
CA GLY A 206 1.29 23.50 21.15
C GLY A 206 0.63 23.13 19.80
N HIS A 207 1.21 23.55 18.67
CA HIS A 207 0.77 23.14 17.34
C HIS A 207 1.24 21.72 17.02
N HIS A 208 0.61 21.09 16.03
CA HIS A 208 1.06 19.83 15.46
C HIS A 208 1.71 20.07 14.09
N GLY A 209 2.59 19.17 13.69
CA GLY A 209 3.26 19.17 12.40
C GLY A 209 3.87 17.80 12.11
N ASP A 210 4.85 17.76 11.24
CA ASP A 210 5.66 16.56 11.00
C ASP A 210 7.17 16.84 11.05
N GLN A 211 7.92 15.76 11.30
CA GLN A 211 9.37 15.74 11.32
C GLN A 211 9.84 14.59 10.43
N MET A 212 10.80 14.88 9.54
CA MET A 212 11.54 13.84 8.80
C MET A 212 12.99 13.83 9.27
N SER A 213 13.51 12.65 9.62
CA SER A 213 14.89 12.45 10.05
C SER A 213 15.54 11.31 9.29
N TYR A 214 16.72 11.58 8.73
CA TYR A 214 17.56 10.53 8.15
C TYR A 214 18.57 9.99 9.17
N VAL A 215 18.85 8.69 9.08
CA VAL A 215 19.94 8.01 9.79
C VAL A 215 20.70 7.17 8.77
N ASP A 216 22.03 7.14 8.81
CA ASP A 216 22.80 6.29 7.91
C ASP A 216 22.79 4.80 8.33
N SER A 217 23.32 3.92 7.47
CA SER A 217 23.45 2.49 7.74
C SER A 217 24.21 2.13 9.03
N SER A 218 25.05 3.07 9.51
CA SER A 218 25.93 2.96 10.68
C SER A 218 25.31 3.53 11.96
N GLY A 219 24.13 4.16 11.87
CA GLY A 219 23.40 4.72 13.02
C GLY A 219 23.62 6.21 13.26
N ASN A 220 24.28 6.94 12.36
CA ASN A 220 24.47 8.39 12.53
C ASN A 220 23.24 9.17 12.05
N LYS A 221 22.59 9.96 12.93
CA LYS A 221 21.53 10.89 12.54
C LYS A 221 22.12 12.03 11.69
N LEU A 222 21.56 12.28 10.52
CA LEU A 222 21.94 13.43 9.69
C LEU A 222 21.33 14.74 10.27
N PRO A 223 21.93 15.92 9.99
CA PRO A 223 21.37 17.20 10.43
C PRO A 223 19.95 17.41 9.89
N GLY A 224 18.98 17.70 10.77
CA GLY A 224 17.55 17.85 10.46
C GLY A 224 17.16 19.12 9.71
N ASN A 225 17.97 19.54 8.74
CA ASN A 225 17.76 20.71 7.89
C ASN A 225 17.60 20.26 6.43
N PHE A 226 16.67 20.89 5.71
CA PHE A 226 16.41 20.58 4.31
C PHE A 226 17.68 20.70 3.44
N PRO A 227 17.96 19.76 2.51
CA PRO A 227 17.14 18.61 2.11
C PRO A 227 17.34 17.34 2.97
N ASN A 228 18.18 17.37 4.00
CA ASN A 228 18.55 16.22 4.84
C ASN A 228 17.52 15.91 5.95
N GLY A 229 16.23 16.17 5.68
CA GLY A 229 15.15 16.09 6.67
C GLY A 229 14.64 17.48 7.09
N TRP A 230 13.82 17.50 8.11
CA TRP A 230 13.30 18.71 8.76
C TRP A 230 12.81 18.37 10.16
N ASP A 231 13.08 19.26 11.11
CA ASP A 231 12.49 19.23 12.45
C ASP A 231 11.03 19.76 12.47
N TRP A 232 10.59 20.45 11.42
CA TRP A 232 9.21 20.89 11.20
C TRP A 232 8.88 21.07 9.71
N GLY A 233 7.93 20.28 9.18
CA GLY A 233 7.52 20.30 7.77
C GLY A 233 6.09 20.80 7.58
N CYS A 234 5.18 19.92 7.18
CA CYS A 234 3.77 20.30 7.04
C CYS A 234 3.18 20.57 8.44
N SER A 235 2.58 21.74 8.63
CA SER A 235 1.82 21.99 9.85
C SER A 235 0.48 21.27 9.75
N HIS A 236 0.00 20.76 10.88
CA HIS A 236 -1.22 19.97 10.95
C HIS A 236 -1.20 18.82 9.93
N SER A 237 -0.08 18.10 9.88
CA SER A 237 0.12 16.94 9.02
C SER A 237 -0.76 15.80 9.52
N MET A 238 -1.96 15.68 8.93
CA MET A 238 -2.96 14.68 9.24
C MET A 238 -2.40 13.28 8.99
N ALA A 239 -1.69 13.09 7.88
CA ALA A 239 -1.13 11.82 7.46
C ALA A 239 0.18 11.99 6.66
N GLN A 240 1.06 11.00 6.79
CA GLN A 240 2.36 10.94 6.13
C GLN A 240 2.53 9.65 5.33
N SER A 241 3.25 9.71 4.22
CA SER A 241 3.74 8.55 3.48
C SER A 241 5.16 8.83 2.98
N ILE A 242 6.02 7.82 2.95
CA ILE A 242 7.41 7.96 2.48
C ILE A 242 7.88 6.68 1.80
N ALA A 243 8.54 6.81 0.65
CA ALA A 243 9.06 5.67 -0.10
C ALA A 243 10.37 6.00 -0.82
N TYR A 244 11.34 5.09 -0.71
CA TYR A 244 12.57 5.12 -1.50
C TYR A 244 12.37 4.46 -2.87
N HIS A 245 12.85 5.08 -3.94
CA HIS A 245 12.85 4.49 -5.28
C HIS A 245 14.27 4.11 -5.73
N PRO A 246 14.61 2.81 -5.83
CA PRO A 246 15.98 2.37 -6.13
C PRO A 246 16.47 2.83 -7.51
N GLY A 247 15.62 2.77 -8.54
CA GLY A 247 15.97 3.26 -9.89
C GLY A 247 16.19 4.76 -10.01
N LEU A 248 15.71 5.57 -9.04
CA LEU A 248 15.84 7.04 -9.06
C LEU A 248 16.82 7.57 -7.99
N GLY A 249 17.27 6.74 -7.05
CA GLY A 249 18.19 7.13 -5.97
C GLY A 249 17.60 8.13 -4.97
N LYS A 250 16.27 8.30 -4.94
CA LYS A 250 15.56 9.37 -4.20
C LYS A 250 14.49 8.80 -3.25
N PHE A 251 14.12 9.62 -2.26
CA PHE A 251 12.91 9.44 -1.46
C PHE A 251 11.81 10.39 -1.96
N ALA A 252 10.56 9.93 -1.99
CA ALA A 252 9.39 10.82 -2.01
C ALA A 252 8.78 10.85 -0.61
N ALA A 253 8.55 12.04 -0.06
CA ALA A 253 7.93 12.24 1.25
C ALA A 253 6.67 13.11 1.09
N ILE A 254 5.52 12.55 1.44
CA ILE A 254 4.20 13.10 1.13
C ILE A 254 3.42 13.34 2.42
N CYS A 255 2.82 14.53 2.55
CA CYS A 255 1.93 14.87 3.66
C CYS A 255 0.50 15.13 3.17
N SER A 256 -0.49 14.96 4.04
CA SER A 256 -1.83 15.55 3.90
C SER A 256 -2.02 16.55 5.03
N SER A 257 -2.20 17.83 4.71
CA SER A 257 -2.36 18.93 5.67
C SER A 257 -3.72 19.60 5.51
N ASP A 258 -4.27 20.15 6.59
CA ASP A 258 -5.43 21.05 6.55
C ASP A 258 -5.05 22.54 6.57
N CYS A 259 -3.76 22.87 6.54
CA CYS A 259 -3.26 24.22 6.82
C CYS A 259 -2.01 24.64 6.03
N TYR A 260 -0.82 24.07 6.30
CA TYR A 260 0.46 24.46 5.69
C TYR A 260 1.20 23.24 5.10
N PRO A 261 1.74 23.31 3.87
CA PRO A 261 1.94 24.51 3.03
C PRO A 261 0.65 25.08 2.42
N ALA A 262 -0.36 24.24 2.23
CA ALA A 262 -1.76 24.61 2.03
C ALA A 262 -2.63 23.41 2.45
N ALA A 263 -3.96 23.58 2.52
CA ALA A 263 -4.85 22.44 2.75
C ALA A 263 -4.91 21.50 1.53
N SER A 264 -4.18 20.38 1.56
CA SER A 264 -4.28 19.22 0.64
C SER A 264 -3.14 18.19 0.88
N ILE A 265 -2.94 17.30 -0.10
CA ILE A 265 -1.79 16.43 -0.29
C ILE A 265 -0.64 17.17 -0.99
N HIS A 266 0.56 17.12 -0.39
CA HIS A 266 1.78 17.76 -0.88
C HIS A 266 2.96 16.81 -0.90
N TRP A 267 3.77 16.91 -1.96
CA TRP A 267 5.10 16.33 -2.03
C TRP A 267 6.09 17.29 -1.36
N VAL A 268 6.38 17.02 -0.09
CA VAL A 268 7.06 17.97 0.81
C VAL A 268 8.48 18.28 0.32
N ASN A 269 9.24 17.25 -0.05
CA ASN A 269 10.62 17.45 -0.50
C ASN A 269 10.77 17.97 -1.93
N ALA A 270 9.68 18.03 -2.70
CA ALA A 270 9.60 18.73 -3.98
C ALA A 270 8.96 20.14 -3.87
N SER A 271 8.42 20.50 -2.69
CA SER A 271 7.59 21.70 -2.48
C SER A 271 6.42 21.80 -3.47
N HIS A 272 5.83 20.66 -3.85
CA HIS A 272 4.86 20.54 -4.94
C HIS A 272 3.50 20.02 -4.46
N GLN A 273 2.40 20.59 -4.98
CA GLN A 273 1.04 20.19 -4.63
C GLN A 273 0.56 19.10 -5.60
N ILE A 274 0.28 17.89 -5.08
CA ILE A 274 -0.14 16.74 -5.89
C ILE A 274 -1.60 16.84 -6.33
N TYR A 275 -2.44 17.36 -5.43
CA TYR A 275 -3.89 17.50 -5.58
C TYR A 275 -4.33 18.75 -4.81
N GLN A 276 -5.45 19.38 -5.17
CA GLN A 276 -6.00 20.54 -4.45
C GLN A 276 -7.19 20.13 -3.58
N GLY A 277 -7.13 20.43 -2.28
CA GLY A 277 -8.13 20.07 -1.28
C GLY A 277 -8.80 21.27 -0.63
N ALA A 278 -9.73 21.01 0.28
CA ALA A 278 -10.22 21.97 1.26
C ALA A 278 -9.68 21.62 2.65
N GLY A 279 -9.51 22.63 3.49
CA GLY A 279 -9.22 22.44 4.92
C GLY A 279 -9.39 23.72 5.71
N ASN A 280 -9.35 23.63 7.04
CA ASN A 280 -9.74 24.71 7.94
C ASN A 280 -8.73 25.07 9.04
N CYS A 281 -7.50 24.55 9.01
CA CYS A 281 -6.52 24.67 10.10
C CYS A 281 -7.06 24.26 11.50
N GLY A 282 -8.07 23.40 11.55
CA GLY A 282 -8.79 22.99 12.76
C GLY A 282 -9.09 21.49 12.86
N GLY A 283 -8.41 20.66 12.05
CA GLY A 283 -8.55 19.20 11.99
C GLY A 283 -9.25 18.68 10.73
N ASN A 284 -10.01 19.52 10.01
CA ASN A 284 -10.77 19.07 8.84
C ASN A 284 -9.98 19.28 7.56
N VAL A 285 -9.67 18.19 6.86
CA VAL A 285 -9.15 18.20 5.49
C VAL A 285 -10.06 17.36 4.59
N SER A 286 -10.23 17.73 3.32
CA SER A 286 -11.05 16.97 2.36
C SER A 286 -10.33 15.77 1.71
N THR A 287 -9.10 15.47 2.14
CA THR A 287 -8.26 14.38 1.62
C THR A 287 -7.77 13.44 2.71
N GLN A 288 -7.73 12.14 2.41
CA GLN A 288 -7.03 11.14 3.23
C GLN A 288 -5.93 10.51 2.39
N LEU A 289 -4.69 10.66 2.86
CA LEU A 289 -3.53 10.00 2.27
C LEU A 289 -3.62 8.48 2.52
N GLY A 290 -3.39 7.71 1.46
CA GLY A 290 -3.21 6.27 1.53
C GLY A 290 -1.73 5.89 1.45
N GLN A 291 -1.49 4.82 0.71
CA GLN A 291 -0.18 4.20 0.55
C GLN A 291 0.54 4.61 -0.75
N MET A 292 1.87 4.44 -0.78
CA MET A 292 2.68 4.51 -2.01
C MET A 292 3.24 3.16 -2.46
N ALA A 293 3.39 2.98 -3.77
CA ALA A 293 4.08 1.86 -4.41
C ALA A 293 5.07 2.36 -5.48
N LEU A 294 5.99 1.50 -5.91
CA LEU A 294 7.02 1.84 -6.90
C LEU A 294 6.54 1.58 -8.34
N GLY A 295 6.78 2.55 -9.22
CA GLY A 295 6.82 2.38 -10.68
C GLY A 295 8.21 2.01 -11.19
N ASN A 296 8.39 2.08 -12.50
CA ASN A 296 9.69 1.93 -13.16
C ASN A 296 10.53 3.21 -13.01
N ASP A 297 9.88 4.36 -13.23
CA ASP A 297 10.47 5.71 -13.26
C ASP A 297 9.63 6.72 -12.42
N SER A 298 8.81 6.22 -11.50
CA SER A 298 7.82 7.02 -10.74
C SER A 298 7.45 6.38 -9.42
N TRP A 299 6.85 7.15 -8.51
CA TRP A 299 6.05 6.59 -7.41
C TRP A 299 4.58 6.61 -7.81
N LYS A 300 3.83 5.60 -7.37
CA LYS A 300 2.36 5.61 -7.38
C LYS A 300 1.88 5.91 -5.97
N LEU A 301 0.93 6.83 -5.82
CA LEU A 301 0.30 7.18 -4.56
C LEU A 301 -1.20 6.98 -4.70
N VAL A 302 -1.85 6.27 -3.79
CA VAL A 302 -3.32 6.26 -3.69
C VAL A 302 -3.81 7.15 -2.57
N PHE A 303 -4.93 7.81 -2.80
CA PHE A 303 -5.56 8.70 -1.82
C PHE A 303 -7.07 8.76 -2.00
N ASN A 304 -7.77 9.17 -0.95
CA ASN A 304 -9.19 9.53 -0.99
C ASN A 304 -9.33 11.05 -1.02
N ALA A 305 -10.30 11.55 -1.79
CA ALA A 305 -10.74 12.94 -1.73
C ALA A 305 -12.27 13.07 -1.80
N ILE A 306 -12.83 13.88 -0.89
CA ILE A 306 -14.24 14.28 -0.86
C ILE A 306 -14.43 15.50 -1.75
N ALA A 307 -15.50 15.52 -2.54
CA ALA A 307 -15.89 16.68 -3.34
C ALA A 307 -16.19 17.90 -2.45
N GLN A 308 -15.64 19.06 -2.81
CA GLN A 308 -15.82 20.32 -2.09
C GLN A 308 -16.03 21.48 -3.08
N PRO A 309 -16.58 22.64 -2.66
CA PRO A 309 -16.81 23.77 -3.58
C PRO A 309 -15.57 24.29 -4.31
N CYS A 310 -14.37 24.07 -3.75
CA CYS A 310 -13.10 24.47 -4.36
C CYS A 310 -12.41 23.36 -5.20
N CYS A 311 -12.83 22.10 -5.09
CA CYS A 311 -12.14 20.99 -5.76
C CYS A 311 -13.02 19.75 -6.01
N GLU A 312 -12.85 19.16 -7.20
CA GLU A 312 -13.51 17.91 -7.57
C GLU A 312 -12.86 16.73 -6.83
N GLY A 313 -13.64 15.98 -6.06
CA GLY A 313 -13.22 14.72 -5.41
C GLY A 313 -14.15 13.57 -5.79
N LYS A 314 -13.61 12.43 -6.26
CA LYS A 314 -14.42 11.27 -6.71
C LYS A 314 -14.24 10.00 -5.90
N GLY A 315 -13.73 10.13 -4.67
CA GLY A 315 -13.32 8.99 -3.85
C GLY A 315 -11.85 8.67 -4.06
N ILE A 316 -11.54 7.47 -4.52
CA ILE A 316 -10.16 6.99 -4.65
C ILE A 316 -9.53 7.48 -5.95
N ALA A 317 -8.32 8.01 -5.84
CA ALA A 317 -7.46 8.38 -6.95
C ALA A 317 -6.11 7.66 -6.88
N LEU A 318 -5.49 7.52 -8.05
CA LEU A 318 -4.09 7.14 -8.25
C LEU A 318 -3.33 8.37 -8.75
N ALA A 319 -2.40 8.91 -7.97
CA ALA A 319 -1.39 9.84 -8.46
C ALA A 319 -0.14 9.08 -8.92
N THR A 320 0.44 9.52 -10.05
CA THR A 320 1.79 9.18 -10.46
C THR A 320 2.69 10.39 -10.18
N LEU A 321 3.79 10.16 -9.48
CA LEU A 321 4.80 11.15 -9.11
C LEU A 321 6.08 10.83 -9.89
N ASP A 322 6.50 11.69 -10.81
CA ASP A 322 7.60 11.40 -11.74
C ASP A 322 8.97 11.86 -11.23
N LYS A 323 10.03 11.41 -11.91
CA LYS A 323 11.42 11.75 -11.57
C LYS A 323 11.80 13.22 -11.79
N GLN A 324 10.99 13.98 -12.51
CA GLN A 324 11.11 15.43 -12.69
C GLN A 324 10.34 16.22 -11.62
N GLU A 325 9.83 15.53 -10.58
CA GLU A 325 9.04 16.12 -9.49
C GLU A 325 7.67 16.66 -9.93
N GLY A 326 7.21 16.23 -11.10
CA GLY A 326 5.85 16.42 -11.59
C GLY A 326 4.87 15.40 -11.01
N SER A 327 3.57 15.72 -11.09
CA SER A 327 2.50 14.80 -10.70
C SER A 327 1.28 14.93 -11.60
N HIS A 328 0.62 13.80 -11.86
CA HIS A 328 -0.71 13.73 -12.44
C HIS A 328 -1.52 12.63 -11.72
N TYR A 329 -2.85 12.69 -11.78
CA TYR A 329 -3.69 11.69 -11.15
C TYR A 329 -4.89 11.27 -12.02
N SER A 330 -5.37 10.05 -11.80
CA SER A 330 -6.59 9.49 -12.36
C SER A 330 -7.52 9.03 -11.23
N TRP A 331 -8.83 9.13 -11.43
CA TRP A 331 -9.82 8.65 -10.47
C TRP A 331 -10.08 7.16 -10.70
N LEU A 332 -9.91 6.33 -9.65
CA LEU A 332 -10.25 4.91 -9.66
C LEU A 332 -11.74 4.67 -9.36
N THR A 333 -12.40 5.63 -8.70
CA THR A 333 -13.85 5.61 -8.44
C THR A 333 -14.52 6.87 -8.99
N ASN A 334 -15.86 6.84 -9.12
CA ASN A 334 -16.66 7.96 -9.62
C ASN A 334 -17.79 8.31 -8.64
N SER A 335 -17.44 8.57 -7.37
CA SER A 335 -18.40 8.90 -6.30
C SER A 335 -18.27 10.37 -5.86
N GLN A 336 -18.64 10.68 -4.62
CA GLN A 336 -18.34 11.97 -3.96
C GLN A 336 -17.23 11.84 -2.91
N GLY A 337 -16.63 10.66 -2.76
CA GLY A 337 -15.58 10.35 -1.80
C GLY A 337 -15.97 10.28 -0.33
N ALA A 338 -17.24 10.58 0.00
CA ALA A 338 -17.72 10.67 1.36
C ALA A 338 -17.58 9.36 2.16
N PHE A 339 -17.57 8.20 1.50
CA PHE A 339 -17.60 6.90 2.16
C PHE A 339 -16.37 6.02 1.90
N GLU A 340 -15.56 6.31 0.89
CA GLU A 340 -14.34 5.57 0.58
C GLU A 340 -13.19 5.99 1.50
N ARG A 341 -12.53 5.04 2.16
CA ARG A 341 -11.43 5.30 3.10
C ARG A 341 -10.31 4.29 2.95
N ASP A 342 -9.18 4.62 3.57
CA ASP A 342 -8.03 3.75 3.79
C ASP A 342 -7.50 3.10 2.52
N PRO A 343 -7.18 3.89 1.47
CA PRO A 343 -6.73 3.35 0.21
C PRO A 343 -5.30 2.81 0.32
N VAL A 344 -5.10 1.59 -0.20
CA VAL A 344 -3.85 0.84 -0.16
C VAL A 344 -3.41 0.45 -1.58
N ILE A 345 -2.10 0.33 -1.79
CA ILE A 345 -1.52 -0.05 -3.09
C ILE A 345 -0.21 -0.80 -2.88
N ALA A 346 0.02 -1.86 -3.67
CA ALA A 346 1.34 -2.45 -3.84
C ALA A 346 1.55 -2.98 -5.26
N ARG A 347 2.80 -3.00 -5.69
CA ARG A 347 3.20 -3.49 -7.02
C ARG A 347 3.11 -5.00 -7.07
N LEU A 348 2.61 -5.55 -8.17
CA LEU A 348 2.63 -6.97 -8.49
C LEU A 348 3.83 -7.27 -9.40
N GLY A 349 4.60 -8.31 -9.07
CA GLY A 349 5.85 -8.64 -9.76
C GLY A 349 6.96 -7.62 -9.49
N ALA A 350 7.79 -7.88 -8.48
CA ALA A 350 8.81 -6.95 -7.97
C ALA A 350 9.75 -6.37 -9.04
N ASN A 351 9.99 -7.12 -10.12
CA ASN A 351 10.88 -6.74 -11.24
C ASN A 351 10.18 -6.77 -12.62
N SER A 352 8.85 -6.73 -12.67
CA SER A 352 8.10 -6.74 -13.94
C SER A 352 8.24 -5.41 -14.68
N ALA A 353 8.67 -5.43 -15.95
CA ALA A 353 8.69 -4.24 -16.80
C ALA A 353 7.29 -3.65 -17.04
N ILE A 354 6.25 -4.49 -17.05
CA ILE A 354 4.85 -4.07 -17.07
C ILE A 354 4.43 -3.77 -15.64
N GLU A 355 4.12 -2.51 -15.34
CA GLU A 355 3.58 -2.11 -14.04
C GLU A 355 2.13 -2.61 -13.89
N LYS A 356 1.90 -3.43 -12.86
CA LYS A 356 0.57 -3.83 -12.38
C LYS A 356 0.53 -3.61 -10.86
N TYR A 357 -0.62 -3.20 -10.33
CA TYR A 357 -0.79 -2.96 -8.90
C TYR A 357 -2.06 -3.62 -8.39
N VAL A 358 -1.98 -4.23 -7.21
CA VAL A 358 -3.19 -4.46 -6.41
C VAL A 358 -3.51 -3.17 -5.67
N VAL A 359 -4.77 -2.77 -5.71
CA VAL A 359 -5.31 -1.59 -5.03
C VAL A 359 -6.51 -1.98 -4.19
N GLY A 360 -6.70 -1.30 -3.07
CA GLY A 360 -7.84 -1.52 -2.19
C GLY A 360 -8.35 -0.26 -1.53
N TRP A 361 -9.61 -0.28 -1.10
CA TRP A 361 -10.18 0.72 -0.18
C TRP A 361 -11.35 0.12 0.63
N LEU A 362 -11.64 0.74 1.77
CA LEU A 362 -12.82 0.50 2.59
C LEU A 362 -13.98 1.39 2.11
N THR A 363 -15.21 0.88 2.14
CA THR A 363 -16.44 1.65 1.99
C THR A 363 -17.20 1.67 3.32
N THR A 364 -17.26 2.83 3.96
CA THR A 364 -17.69 3.00 5.36
C THR A 364 -19.20 3.04 5.57
N ASN A 365 -19.99 3.23 4.50
CA ASN A 365 -21.45 3.17 4.55
C ASN A 365 -21.99 1.73 4.67
N ASN A 366 -21.18 0.72 4.36
CA ASN A 366 -21.57 -0.70 4.40
C ASN A 366 -20.46 -1.63 4.95
N ASN A 367 -19.33 -1.06 5.39
CA ASN A 367 -18.12 -1.73 5.88
C ASN A 367 -17.54 -2.78 4.92
N GLN A 368 -17.51 -2.49 3.62
CA GLN A 368 -16.96 -3.39 2.60
C GLN A 368 -15.55 -2.97 2.16
N TYR A 369 -14.61 -3.89 2.30
CA TYR A 369 -13.27 -3.83 1.74
C TYR A 369 -13.32 -4.34 0.29
N LEU A 370 -12.87 -3.50 -0.63
CA LEU A 370 -12.83 -3.74 -2.06
C LEU A 370 -11.38 -3.91 -2.50
N LEU A 371 -11.07 -4.92 -3.30
CA LEU A 371 -9.77 -5.12 -3.93
C LEU A 371 -9.90 -5.23 -5.45
N GLY A 372 -9.05 -4.53 -6.19
CA GLY A 372 -8.93 -4.62 -7.65
C GLY A 372 -7.46 -4.70 -8.08
N VAL A 373 -7.24 -4.93 -9.38
CA VAL A 373 -5.91 -4.85 -9.99
C VAL A 373 -5.93 -3.84 -11.12
N ILE A 374 -4.97 -2.93 -11.14
CA ILE A 374 -4.85 -1.85 -12.12
C ILE A 374 -3.51 -1.90 -12.88
N ASP A 375 -3.47 -1.23 -14.03
CA ASP A 375 -2.24 -0.91 -14.76
C ASP A 375 -1.52 0.35 -14.22
N ALA A 376 -0.46 0.77 -14.91
CA ALA A 376 0.33 1.97 -14.62
C ALA A 376 -0.47 3.30 -14.58
N ALA A 377 -1.61 3.36 -15.29
CA ALA A 377 -2.42 4.54 -15.52
C ALA A 377 -3.69 4.57 -14.64
N GLY A 378 -4.02 3.47 -13.98
CA GLY A 378 -5.21 3.31 -13.14
C GLY A 378 -6.39 2.61 -13.83
N HIS A 379 -6.20 2.02 -15.01
CA HIS A 379 -7.26 1.21 -15.62
C HIS A 379 -7.34 -0.16 -14.92
N PHE A 380 -8.55 -0.60 -14.56
CA PHE A 380 -8.75 -1.92 -13.97
C PHE A 380 -8.49 -3.04 -14.99
N LEU A 381 -7.47 -3.85 -14.69
CA LEU A 381 -7.21 -5.15 -15.29
C LEU A 381 -8.12 -6.22 -14.66
N ILE A 382 -8.42 -6.06 -13.36
CA ILE A 382 -9.44 -6.82 -12.65
C ILE A 382 -10.31 -5.84 -11.87
N ASN A 383 -11.61 -5.84 -12.15
CA ASN A 383 -12.58 -4.98 -11.48
C ASN A 383 -12.62 -5.24 -9.96
N PRO A 384 -12.98 -4.23 -9.14
CA PRO A 384 -13.05 -4.37 -7.68
C PRO A 384 -13.99 -5.50 -7.21
N GLU A 385 -13.47 -6.41 -6.40
CA GLU A 385 -14.21 -7.48 -5.71
C GLU A 385 -14.37 -7.13 -4.22
N ASN A 386 -15.56 -7.34 -3.66
CA ASN A 386 -15.78 -7.28 -2.22
C ASN A 386 -15.21 -8.53 -1.53
N VAL A 387 -14.15 -8.33 -0.75
CA VAL A 387 -13.42 -9.41 -0.06
C VAL A 387 -13.82 -9.59 1.41
N SER A 388 -14.63 -8.71 1.98
CA SER A 388 -14.98 -8.73 3.42
C SER A 388 -15.66 -10.01 3.88
N THR A 389 -16.47 -10.64 3.01
CA THR A 389 -17.10 -11.93 3.30
C THR A 389 -16.11 -13.10 3.43
N ALA A 390 -14.80 -12.87 3.22
CA ALA A 390 -13.73 -13.82 3.51
C ALA A 390 -13.01 -13.53 4.84
N GLY A 391 -13.40 -12.49 5.57
CA GLY A 391 -12.62 -11.98 6.72
C GLY A 391 -11.26 -11.43 6.26
N ILE A 392 -11.27 -10.70 5.13
CA ILE A 392 -10.13 -9.95 4.58
C ILE A 392 -10.42 -8.45 4.75
N GLY A 393 -9.44 -7.74 5.29
CA GLY A 393 -9.38 -6.29 5.44
C GLY A 393 -7.96 -5.84 5.79
N TRP A 394 -7.82 -4.60 6.23
CA TRP A 394 -6.58 -3.95 6.71
C TRP A 394 -6.94 -2.77 7.63
N GLY A 395 -5.94 -2.21 8.31
CA GLY A 395 -6.12 -1.13 9.30
C GLY A 395 -6.34 0.26 8.69
N ASN A 396 -6.94 1.17 9.48
CA ASN A 396 -7.27 2.52 9.01
C ASN A 396 -6.00 3.37 8.85
N ARG A 397 -5.77 3.91 7.66
CA ARG A 397 -4.55 4.65 7.30
C ARG A 397 -3.25 3.90 7.59
N ASP A 398 -3.23 2.58 7.60
CA ASP A 398 -1.99 1.80 7.75
C ASP A 398 -1.27 1.67 6.40
N ASP A 399 0.06 1.54 6.44
CA ASP A 399 0.92 1.31 5.27
C ASP A 399 0.96 -0.19 4.93
N SER A 400 -0.21 -0.83 4.88
CA SER A 400 -0.33 -2.27 5.11
C SER A 400 0.13 -3.17 3.96
N PHE A 401 0.21 -2.72 2.69
CA PHE A 401 0.46 -3.64 1.56
C PHE A 401 1.93 -3.60 1.13
N HIS A 402 2.64 -4.72 1.10
CA HIS A 402 4.02 -4.76 0.60
C HIS A 402 4.20 -5.84 -0.46
N THR A 403 4.85 -5.44 -1.56
CA THR A 403 5.40 -6.36 -2.57
C THR A 403 6.46 -7.23 -1.91
N ARG A 404 6.35 -8.55 -2.13
CA ARG A 404 7.27 -9.56 -1.62
C ARG A 404 8.35 -9.85 -2.67
N TYR A 405 9.45 -10.48 -2.24
CA TYR A 405 10.58 -10.81 -3.11
C TYR A 405 10.21 -11.80 -4.24
N ASP A 406 9.21 -12.65 -4.02
CA ASP A 406 8.60 -13.54 -5.03
C ASP A 406 7.65 -12.80 -6.02
N GLY A 407 7.37 -11.51 -5.79
CA GLY A 407 6.47 -10.69 -6.60
C GLY A 407 4.99 -10.77 -6.22
N THR A 408 4.62 -11.58 -5.22
CA THR A 408 3.28 -11.54 -4.60
C THR A 408 3.15 -10.31 -3.69
N VAL A 409 1.96 -10.06 -3.11
CA VAL A 409 1.74 -8.96 -2.16
C VAL A 409 1.19 -9.51 -0.85
N SER A 410 1.74 -9.07 0.28
CA SER A 410 1.17 -9.35 1.61
C SER A 410 0.75 -8.11 2.37
N TRP A 411 -0.16 -8.29 3.32
CA TRP A 411 -0.57 -7.28 4.30
C TRP A 411 -1.02 -7.93 5.60
N VAL A 412 -1.17 -7.10 6.64
CA VAL A 412 -1.62 -7.52 7.97
C VAL A 412 -2.90 -6.81 8.39
N GLN A 413 -3.70 -7.48 9.22
CA GLN A 413 -4.89 -6.93 9.88
C GLN A 413 -4.99 -7.50 11.30
N GLY A 414 -5.38 -6.67 12.26
CA GLY A 414 -5.71 -7.09 13.62
C GLY A 414 -6.68 -6.10 14.23
N ASP A 415 -7.69 -6.61 14.92
CA ASP A 415 -8.72 -5.76 15.53
C ASP A 415 -8.25 -5.23 16.90
N PRO A 416 -8.73 -4.07 17.36
CA PRO A 416 -8.39 -3.52 18.68
C PRO A 416 -8.63 -4.55 19.80
N ASN A 417 -7.67 -4.67 20.72
CA ASN A 417 -7.69 -5.66 21.81
C ASN A 417 -7.74 -7.14 21.38
N ALA A 418 -7.56 -7.48 20.09
CA ALA A 418 -7.48 -8.88 19.65
C ALA A 418 -6.17 -9.55 20.13
N GLN A 419 -6.22 -10.87 20.35
CA GLN A 419 -5.01 -11.70 20.56
C GLN A 419 -4.49 -12.32 19.26
N THR A 420 -4.96 -11.86 18.09
CA THR A 420 -4.55 -12.39 16.79
C THR A 420 -4.25 -11.30 15.77
N ILE A 421 -3.31 -11.59 14.87
CA ILE A 421 -3.10 -10.85 13.62
C ILE A 421 -3.35 -11.82 12.46
N SER A 422 -4.03 -11.35 11.43
CA SER A 422 -4.13 -12.03 10.14
C SER A 422 -3.04 -11.51 9.21
N LEU A 423 -2.15 -12.38 8.74
CA LEU A 423 -1.25 -12.13 7.61
C LEU A 423 -1.88 -12.71 6.34
N PHE A 424 -2.10 -11.85 5.35
CA PHE A 424 -2.64 -12.24 4.04
C PHE A 424 -1.53 -12.23 3.00
N VAL A 425 -1.63 -13.11 2.00
CA VAL A 425 -0.78 -13.08 0.80
C VAL A 425 -1.66 -13.28 -0.45
N PHE A 426 -1.65 -12.30 -1.34
CA PHE A 426 -2.28 -12.34 -2.66
C PHE A 426 -1.24 -12.80 -3.70
N ASP A 427 -1.47 -13.97 -4.30
CA ASP A 427 -0.70 -14.45 -5.43
C ASP A 427 -1.38 -14.03 -6.75
N PRO A 428 -0.78 -13.13 -7.55
CA PRO A 428 -1.37 -12.71 -8.81
C PRO A 428 -1.13 -13.72 -9.95
N ALA A 429 -0.42 -14.84 -9.76
CA ALA A 429 0.02 -15.73 -10.84
C ALA A 429 -1.06 -16.10 -11.88
N PRO A 430 -2.32 -16.41 -11.53
CA PRO A 430 -3.39 -16.68 -12.51
C PRO A 430 -3.75 -15.49 -13.42
N PHE A 431 -3.39 -14.26 -13.01
CA PHE A 431 -3.63 -12.99 -13.71
C PHE A 431 -2.34 -12.39 -14.31
N MET A 432 -1.20 -13.08 -14.14
CA MET A 432 0.12 -12.66 -14.65
C MET A 432 0.52 -13.39 -15.94
N ALA A 433 -0.36 -14.22 -16.50
CA ALA A 433 -0.19 -14.72 -17.86
C ALA A 433 -0.06 -13.53 -18.86
N PRO A 434 0.85 -13.63 -19.84
CA PRO A 434 1.17 -12.54 -20.78
C PRO A 434 0.06 -12.25 -21.79
#